data_AF-A0A937ND06-F1
#
_entry.id   AF-A0A937ND06-F1
#
_cell.length_a   1.000
_cell.length_b   1.000
_cell.length_c   1.000
_cell.angle_alpha   90.00
_cell.angle_beta   90.00
_cell.angle_gamma   90.00
#
_symmetry.space_group_name_H-M   'P 1'
#
loop_
_entity.id
_entity.type
_entity.pdbx_description
1 polymer ?
#
loop_
_entity_poly.entity_id
_entity_poly.type
_entity_poly.pdbx_seq_one_letter_code
_entity_poly.pdbx_strand_id
1 'polypeptide(L)'
;MRRSVALLRGRRAGFSLVEMVVVILVLGIIAAIAAPKMFNTATDARNNSTKQSIAVVRDAVELYKAKNESYPAAASITTDLKDFLRGNFPAPEVGANKGDATVKASVKDPIDDAGGTNGWIYNETSGEFRINDATLLTW
;
A
#
# COMPACT_ATOMS: atom_id res chain seq x y z
N MET A 1 -32.84 -69.49 -18.99
CA MET A 1 -32.10 -68.55 -19.86
C MET A 1 -31.29 -67.57 -19.00
N ARG A 2 -29.97 -67.76 -18.85
CA ARG A 2 -29.07 -66.81 -18.17
C ARG A 2 -28.29 -66.05 -19.23
N ARG A 3 -28.56 -64.75 -19.39
CA ARG A 3 -27.78 -63.87 -20.29
C ARG A 3 -26.51 -63.44 -19.55
N SER A 4 -25.36 -63.90 -20.03
CA SER A 4 -24.04 -63.50 -19.56
C SER A 4 -23.75 -62.08 -20.04
N VAL A 5 -23.61 -61.13 -19.12
CA VAL A 5 -23.21 -59.75 -19.41
C VAL A 5 -21.68 -59.66 -19.32
N ALA A 6 -21.01 -59.40 -20.44
CA ALA A 6 -19.58 -59.14 -20.48
C ALA A 6 -19.30 -57.68 -20.14
N LEU A 7 -18.66 -57.41 -19.00
CA LEU A 7 -18.22 -56.08 -18.62
C LEU A 7 -16.97 -55.70 -19.42
N LEU A 8 -17.12 -54.83 -20.41
CA LEU A 8 -16.00 -54.23 -21.14
C LEU A 8 -15.19 -53.35 -20.19
N ARG A 9 -14.04 -53.87 -19.74
CA ARG A 9 -13.11 -53.19 -18.84
C ARG A 9 -12.41 -52.07 -19.62
N GLY A 10 -12.90 -50.84 -19.48
CA GLY A 10 -12.26 -49.65 -20.04
C GLY A 10 -10.81 -49.54 -19.56
N ARG A 11 -9.86 -49.44 -20.51
CA ARG A 11 -8.43 -49.33 -20.21
C ARG A 11 -8.20 -47.96 -19.58
N ARG A 12 -7.95 -47.92 -18.26
CA ARG A 12 -7.52 -46.68 -17.58
C ARG A 12 -6.15 -46.31 -18.14
N ALA A 13 -6.10 -45.28 -18.97
CA ALA A 13 -4.84 -44.65 -19.36
C ALA A 13 -4.25 -43.97 -18.12
N GLY A 14 -3.06 -44.41 -17.70
CA GLY A 14 -2.29 -43.74 -16.66
C GLY A 14 -1.54 -42.53 -17.24
N PHE A 15 -1.30 -41.52 -16.41
CA PHE A 15 -0.48 -40.37 -16.75
C PHE A 15 0.94 -40.80 -17.15
N SER A 16 1.49 -40.20 -18.21
CA SER A 16 2.89 -40.38 -18.60
C SER A 16 3.82 -39.53 -17.74
N LEU A 17 5.01 -40.04 -17.41
CA LEU A 17 6.05 -39.24 -16.74
C LEU A 17 6.44 -38.00 -17.55
N VAL A 18 6.47 -38.13 -18.89
CA VAL A 18 6.78 -37.02 -19.80
C VAL A 18 5.73 -35.92 -19.69
N GLU A 19 4.48 -36.29 -19.44
CA GLU A 19 3.37 -35.36 -19.31
C GLU A 19 3.53 -34.47 -18.07
N MET A 20 3.95 -35.05 -16.93
CA MET A 20 4.27 -34.25 -15.75
C MET A 20 5.52 -33.40 -15.90
N VAL A 21 6.55 -33.89 -16.61
CA VAL A 21 7.77 -33.12 -16.87
C VAL A 21 7.48 -31.86 -17.70
N VAL A 22 6.66 -31.97 -18.75
CA VAL A 22 6.27 -30.81 -19.55
C VAL A 22 5.44 -29.81 -18.73
N VAL A 23 4.53 -30.30 -17.89
CA VAL A 23 3.69 -29.43 -17.04
C VAL A 23 4.54 -28.61 -16.06
N ILE A 24 5.46 -29.24 -15.32
CA ILE A 24 6.31 -28.51 -14.37
C ILE A 24 7.29 -27.55 -15.08
N LEU A 25 7.71 -27.89 -16.31
CA LEU A 25 8.56 -27.02 -17.12
C LEU A 25 7.82 -25.75 -17.54
N VAL A 26 6.57 -25.88 -18.01
CA VAL A 26 5.73 -24.72 -18.36
C VAL A 26 5.40 -23.88 -17.11
N LEU A 27 5.05 -24.51 -15.99
CA LEU A 27 4.82 -23.81 -14.72
C LEU A 27 6.09 -23.05 -14.26
N GLY A 28 7.27 -23.63 -14.45
CA GLY A 28 8.56 -22.99 -14.15
C GLY A 28 8.81 -21.73 -14.98
N ILE A 29 8.54 -21.77 -16.28
CA ILE A 29 8.69 -20.60 -17.18
C ILE A 29 7.74 -19.47 -16.77
N ILE A 30 6.46 -19.79 -16.51
CA ILE A 30 5.46 -18.80 -16.10
C ILE A 30 5.84 -18.18 -14.75
N ALA A 31 6.26 -19.00 -13.77
CA ALA A 31 6.66 -18.54 -12.45
C ALA A 31 7.88 -17.59 -12.51
N ALA A 32 8.89 -17.91 -13.33
CA ALA A 32 10.09 -17.09 -13.48
C ALA A 32 9.80 -15.67 -14.01
N ILE A 33 8.83 -15.54 -14.92
CA ILE A 33 8.44 -14.24 -15.49
C ILE A 33 7.48 -13.49 -14.54
N ALA A 34 6.53 -14.19 -13.92
CA ALA A 34 5.50 -13.57 -13.09
C ALA A 34 6.03 -13.07 -11.74
N ALA A 35 6.92 -13.82 -11.09
CA ALA A 35 7.44 -13.50 -9.75
C ALA A 35 8.03 -12.09 -9.62
N PRO A 36 9.00 -11.64 -10.45
CA PRO A 36 9.60 -10.31 -10.30
C PRO A 36 8.58 -9.18 -10.54
N LYS A 37 7.63 -9.36 -11.45
CA LYS A 37 6.58 -8.36 -11.74
C LYS A 37 5.65 -8.13 -10.55
N MET A 38 5.32 -9.20 -9.82
CA MET A 38 4.44 -9.12 -8.65
C MET A 38 5.09 -8.31 -7.51
N PHE A 39 6.40 -8.48 -7.26
CA PHE A 39 7.10 -7.74 -6.21
C PHE A 39 7.20 -6.24 -6.50
N ASN A 40 7.47 -5.83 -7.73
CA ASN A 40 7.51 -4.41 -8.10
C ASN A 40 6.13 -3.75 -7.98
N THR A 41 5.08 -4.44 -8.47
CA THR A 41 3.71 -3.93 -8.40
C THR A 41 3.24 -3.72 -6.96
N ALA A 42 3.62 -4.62 -6.03
CA ALA A 42 3.27 -4.48 -4.62
C ALA A 42 3.93 -3.27 -3.96
N THR A 43 5.20 -2.99 -4.28
CA THR A 43 5.92 -1.80 -3.79
C THR A 43 5.31 -0.52 -4.37
N ASP A 44 5.02 -0.49 -5.67
CA ASP A 44 4.39 0.64 -6.33
C ASP A 44 2.99 0.93 -5.78
N ALA A 45 2.22 -0.12 -5.48
CA ALA A 45 0.90 0.02 -4.85
C ALA A 45 0.99 0.70 -3.48
N ARG A 46 1.98 0.35 -2.64
CA ARG A 46 2.19 0.98 -1.32
C ARG A 46 2.64 2.43 -1.44
N ASN A 47 3.54 2.72 -2.37
CA ASN A 47 3.97 4.09 -2.67
C ASN A 47 2.78 4.95 -3.12
N ASN A 48 1.96 4.42 -4.05
CA ASN A 48 0.78 5.11 -4.56
C ASN A 48 -0.29 5.30 -3.48
N SER A 49 -0.51 4.29 -2.63
CA SER A 49 -1.43 4.40 -1.49
C SER A 49 -1.00 5.51 -0.54
N THR A 50 0.29 5.61 -0.24
CA THR A 50 0.82 6.67 0.63
C THR A 50 0.65 8.04 -0.03
N LYS A 51 0.97 8.18 -1.32
CA LYS A 51 0.73 9.40 -2.12
C LYS A 51 -0.74 9.83 -2.09
N GLN A 52 -1.66 8.89 -2.22
CA GLN A 52 -3.09 9.15 -2.11
C GLN A 52 -3.47 9.63 -0.71
N SER A 53 -2.96 8.99 0.35
CA SER A 53 -3.19 9.43 1.73
C SER A 53 -2.74 10.87 1.97
N ILE A 54 -1.56 11.25 1.44
CA ILE A 54 -1.04 12.62 1.55
C ILE A 54 -1.94 13.62 0.82
N ALA A 55 -2.38 13.29 -0.39
CA ALA A 55 -3.30 14.15 -1.15
C ALA A 55 -4.61 14.37 -0.39
N VAL A 56 -5.21 13.30 0.13
CA VAL A 56 -6.45 13.36 0.91
C VAL A 56 -6.28 14.21 2.18
N VAL A 57 -5.16 14.06 2.90
CA VAL A 57 -4.88 14.88 4.10
C VAL A 57 -4.63 16.34 3.71
N ARG A 58 -3.91 16.61 2.63
CA ARG A 58 -3.65 17.97 2.15
C ARG A 58 -4.95 18.69 1.78
N ASP A 59 -5.83 18.02 1.03
CA ASP A 59 -7.15 18.56 0.68
C ASP A 59 -7.97 18.87 1.94
N ALA A 60 -7.93 17.98 2.95
CA ALA A 60 -8.61 18.20 4.22
C ALA A 60 -8.02 19.37 5.02
N VAL A 61 -6.69 19.53 5.02
CA VAL A 61 -5.98 20.66 5.65
C VAL A 61 -6.35 21.97 4.96
N GLU A 62 -6.41 22.00 3.63
CA GLU A 62 -6.83 23.18 2.87
C GLU A 62 -8.29 23.55 3.15
N LEU A 63 -9.18 22.56 3.21
CA LEU A 63 -10.58 22.77 3.56
C LEU A 63 -10.74 23.26 5.00
N TYR A 64 -9.95 22.72 5.94
CA TYR A 64 -9.90 23.20 7.31
C TYR A 64 -9.49 24.67 7.37
N LYS A 65 -8.42 25.06 6.66
CA LYS A 65 -7.98 26.45 6.58
C LYS A 65 -9.02 27.36 5.96
N ALA A 66 -9.71 26.91 4.92
CA ALA A 66 -10.80 27.68 4.30
C ALA A 66 -11.95 27.95 5.27
N LYS A 67 -12.21 27.04 6.21
CA LYS A 67 -13.28 27.19 7.22
C LYS A 67 -12.85 27.99 8.45
N ASN A 68 -11.62 27.80 8.93
CA ASN A 68 -11.15 28.31 10.23
C ASN A 68 -10.12 29.43 10.12
N GLU A 69 -9.80 29.89 8.91
CA GLU A 69 -8.81 30.94 8.57
C GLU A 69 -7.36 30.64 8.97
N SER A 70 -7.12 29.53 9.66
CA SER A 70 -5.79 29.06 10.09
C SER A 70 -5.61 27.57 9.78
N TYR A 71 -4.34 27.17 9.64
CA TYR A 71 -3.97 25.76 9.56
C TYR A 71 -4.19 25.06 10.91
N PRO A 72 -4.53 23.75 10.92
CA PRO A 72 -4.65 22.99 12.16
C PRO A 72 -3.29 22.86 12.85
N ALA A 73 -3.27 22.72 14.17
CA ALA A 73 -2.03 22.43 14.89
C ALA A 73 -1.64 20.96 14.68
N ALA A 74 -0.34 20.65 14.54
CA ALA A 74 0.14 19.29 14.30
C ALA A 74 -0.20 18.35 15.47
N ALA A 75 -0.29 18.89 16.69
CA ALA A 75 -0.66 18.12 17.88
C ALA A 75 -2.12 17.62 17.85
N SER A 76 -3.02 18.35 17.19
CA SER A 76 -4.47 18.07 17.13
C SER A 76 -4.98 17.72 15.73
N ILE A 77 -4.11 17.74 14.71
CA ILE A 77 -4.47 17.52 13.30
C ILE A 77 -5.32 16.25 13.06
N THR A 78 -5.05 15.17 13.80
CA THR A 78 -5.81 13.91 13.67
C THR A 78 -7.26 14.02 14.16
N THR A 79 -7.52 14.95 15.07
CA THR A 79 -8.86 15.26 15.59
C THR A 79 -9.52 16.38 14.78
N ASP A 80 -8.77 17.43 14.47
CA ASP A 80 -9.25 18.61 13.75
C ASP A 80 -9.71 18.28 12.33
N LEU A 81 -9.05 17.30 11.68
CA LEU A 81 -9.40 16.87 10.33
C LEU A 81 -10.48 15.79 10.27
N LYS A 82 -11.00 15.32 11.42
CA LYS A 82 -11.95 14.20 11.45
C LYS A 82 -13.22 14.46 10.65
N ASP A 83 -13.72 15.70 10.66
CA ASP A 83 -14.94 16.08 9.93
C ASP A 83 -14.70 16.31 8.44
N PHE A 84 -13.43 16.44 8.04
CA PHE A 84 -13.02 16.73 6.66
C PHE A 84 -12.53 15.46 5.92
N LEU A 85 -12.32 14.37 6.66
CA LEU A 85 -11.86 13.09 6.13
C LEU A 85 -13.00 12.07 6.06
N ARG A 86 -13.01 11.29 4.99
CA ARG A 86 -13.93 10.15 4.85
C ARG A 86 -13.34 8.90 5.50
N GLY A 87 -13.28 8.88 6.83
CA GLY A 87 -12.78 7.76 7.62
C GLY A 87 -11.75 8.17 8.68
N ASN A 88 -11.02 7.19 9.20
CA ASN A 88 -9.93 7.44 10.14
C ASN A 88 -8.76 8.14 9.44
N PHE A 89 -7.98 8.92 10.21
CA PHE A 89 -6.75 9.53 9.71
C PHE A 89 -5.81 8.45 9.16
N PRO A 90 -5.31 8.58 7.91
CA PRO A 90 -4.55 7.53 7.27
C PRO A 90 -3.15 7.36 7.88
N ALA A 91 -2.65 6.13 7.89
CA ALA A 91 -1.27 5.82 8.22
C ALA A 91 -0.42 5.67 6.92
N PRO A 92 0.89 5.93 6.96
CA PRO A 92 1.75 5.71 5.82
C PRO A 92 2.01 4.21 5.62
N GLU A 93 1.98 3.74 4.37
CA GLU A 93 2.24 2.34 4.02
C GLU A 93 3.72 2.06 3.72
N VAL A 94 4.52 3.11 3.69
CA VAL A 94 5.96 3.10 3.37
C VAL A 94 6.75 3.90 4.41
N GLY A 95 8.07 3.94 4.27
CA GLY A 95 8.98 4.67 5.16
C GLY A 95 9.28 3.97 6.48
N ALA A 96 10.14 4.60 7.28
CA ALA A 96 10.66 4.06 8.54
C ALA A 96 9.56 3.74 9.57
N ASN A 97 8.51 4.57 9.62
CA ASN A 97 7.44 4.51 10.62
C ASN A 97 6.09 4.09 10.00
N LYS A 98 6.12 3.14 9.06
CA LYS A 98 4.92 2.61 8.41
C LYS A 98 3.87 2.16 9.45
N GLY A 99 2.60 2.42 9.18
CA GLY A 99 1.48 2.07 10.05
C GLY A 99 1.25 3.02 11.22
N ASP A 100 2.15 3.99 11.47
CA ASP A 100 1.95 5.01 12.49
C ASP A 100 1.19 6.22 11.92
N ALA A 101 -0.04 6.44 12.38
CA ALA A 101 -0.88 7.55 11.93
C ALA A 101 -0.56 8.89 12.61
N THR A 102 0.42 8.95 13.52
CA THR A 102 0.77 10.16 14.25
C THR A 102 1.60 11.12 13.41
N VAL A 103 1.50 12.41 13.76
CA VAL A 103 2.08 13.52 13.01
C VAL A 103 3.08 14.28 13.88
N LYS A 104 4.28 14.52 13.36
CA LYS A 104 5.29 15.38 13.96
C LYS A 104 5.15 16.81 13.43
N ALA A 105 5.23 17.80 14.32
CA ALA A 105 5.32 19.19 13.92
C ALA A 105 6.71 19.50 13.31
N SER A 106 6.73 20.24 12.20
CA SER A 106 7.93 20.90 11.68
C SER A 106 7.67 22.39 11.56
N VAL A 107 8.71 23.18 11.84
CA VAL A 107 8.70 24.65 11.68
C VAL A 107 9.49 25.09 10.45
N LYS A 108 10.08 24.15 9.70
CA LYS A 108 10.92 24.43 8.55
C LYS A 108 10.15 24.30 7.24
N ASP A 109 10.41 25.22 6.32
CA ASP A 109 9.80 25.31 5.00
C ASP A 109 10.91 25.49 3.94
N PRO A 110 11.17 24.51 3.06
CA PRO A 110 10.52 23.19 2.98
C PRO A 110 10.91 22.30 4.17
N ILE A 111 10.06 21.32 4.50
CA ILE A 111 10.36 20.36 5.58
C ILE A 111 11.63 19.56 5.19
N ASP A 112 12.65 19.55 6.06
CA ASP A 112 13.87 18.72 5.93
C ASP A 112 14.13 17.83 7.18
N ASP A 113 13.29 17.95 8.22
CA ASP A 113 13.49 17.37 9.56
C ASP A 113 13.00 15.92 9.74
N ALA A 114 13.44 15.01 8.89
CA ALA A 114 13.06 13.61 9.06
C ALA A 114 13.71 12.97 10.31
N GLY A 115 12.90 12.27 11.13
CA GLY A 115 13.33 11.56 12.33
C GLY A 115 12.25 11.47 13.41
N GLY A 116 12.45 10.60 14.40
CA GLY A 116 11.44 10.26 15.43
C GLY A 116 10.62 9.03 15.06
N THR A 117 9.59 8.70 15.85
CA THR A 117 8.74 7.51 15.67
C THR A 117 7.46 7.78 14.89
N ASN A 118 7.08 9.04 14.67
CA ASN A 118 5.84 9.40 13.98
C ASN A 118 5.88 9.00 12.50
N GLY A 119 4.74 8.63 11.92
CA GLY A 119 4.64 8.29 10.50
C GLY A 119 4.66 9.51 9.58
N TRP A 120 4.08 10.62 10.01
CA TRP A 120 3.95 11.84 9.21
C TRP A 120 4.69 13.01 9.81
N ILE A 121 4.99 13.99 8.97
CA ILE A 121 5.52 15.29 9.38
C ILE A 121 4.74 16.39 8.67
N TYR A 122 4.40 17.42 9.43
CA TYR A 122 3.50 18.48 9.01
C TYR A 122 4.04 19.84 9.43
N ASN A 123 3.96 20.82 8.54
CA ASN A 123 4.27 22.21 8.84
C ASN A 123 2.98 23.01 8.99
N GLU A 124 2.75 23.53 10.19
CA GLU A 124 1.55 24.30 10.57
C GLU A 124 1.51 25.71 9.96
N THR A 125 2.64 26.21 9.46
CA THR A 125 2.74 27.54 8.83
C THR A 125 2.50 27.47 7.33
N SER A 126 3.11 26.50 6.65
CA SER A 126 3.00 26.34 5.20
C SER A 126 1.87 25.40 4.77
N GLY A 127 1.39 24.53 5.67
CA GLY A 127 0.45 23.46 5.35
C GLY A 127 1.10 22.26 4.65
N GLU A 128 2.43 22.23 4.53
CA GLU A 128 3.15 21.12 3.93
C GLU A 128 2.94 19.85 4.76
N PHE A 129 2.48 18.77 4.12
CA PHE A 129 2.29 17.46 4.74
C PHE A 129 3.04 16.41 3.93
N ARG A 130 3.88 15.62 4.61
CA ARG A 130 4.67 14.55 4.01
C ARG A 130 4.99 13.44 5.01
N ILE A 131 5.71 12.42 4.56
CA ILE A 131 6.15 11.32 5.42
C ILE A 131 7.32 11.75 6.28
N ASN A 132 7.37 11.18 7.47
CA ASN A 132 8.53 11.28 8.31
C ASN A 132 9.52 10.17 8.00
N ASP A 133 10.27 10.32 6.91
CA ASP A 133 11.33 9.39 6.54
C ASP A 133 12.57 10.12 5.98
N ALA A 134 13.73 9.82 6.55
CA ALA A 134 15.00 10.43 6.19
C ALA A 134 15.56 9.87 4.88
N THR A 135 15.11 8.68 4.49
CA THR A 135 15.58 8.00 3.27
C THR A 135 14.70 8.31 2.06
N LEU A 136 13.50 8.86 2.27
CA LEU A 136 12.52 9.17 1.23
C LEU A 136 12.27 10.70 1.12
N LEU A 137 13.35 11.49 1.01
CA LEU A 137 13.31 12.96 0.86
C LEU A 137 12.74 13.46 -0.48
N THR A 138 12.22 12.58 -1.34
CA THR A 138 11.79 12.93 -2.70
C THR A 138 10.45 12.31 -3.05
N TRP A 139 9.38 12.94 -2.58
CA TRP A 139 8.07 12.94 -3.22
C TRP A 139 7.23 14.11 -2.72
#